data_AF-A0A4P9ZMM3-F1
#
_entry.id   AF-A0A4P9ZMM3-F1
#
_cell.length_a   1.000
_cell.length_b   1.000
_cell.length_c   1.000
_cell.angle_alpha   90.00
_cell.angle_beta   90.00
_cell.angle_gamma   90.00
#
_symmetry.space_group_name_H-M   'P 1'
#
loop_
_entity.id
_entity.type
_entity.pdbx_description
1 polymer ?
#
loop_
_entity_poly.entity_id
_entity_poly.type
_entity_poly.pdbx_seq_one_letter_code
_entity_poly.pdbx_strand_id
1 'polypeptide(L)'
;MLAEDPFKEPEMKMTQRQLAEYRIPLEVRDYCAHLLVPLNRCRYDNFFLAWTCKHEKHEYELCQHNDFMRRVNMKKEKKRLERQKARDEL
;
A
#
# COMPACT_ATOMS: atom_id res chain seq x y z
N MET A 1 4.12 20.63 -9.62
CA MET A 1 4.09 19.28 -9.02
C MET A 1 3.09 19.36 -7.89
N LEU A 2 1.94 18.70 -8.03
CA LEU A 2 0.86 18.81 -7.06
C LEU A 2 1.37 18.30 -5.71
N ALA A 3 1.43 19.19 -4.72
CA ALA A 3 1.63 18.82 -3.33
C ALA A 3 0.33 18.14 -2.89
N GLU A 4 0.21 16.85 -3.16
CA GLU A 4 -0.88 16.06 -2.62
C GLU A 4 -0.74 16.02 -1.10
N ASP A 5 -1.86 16.20 -0.39
CA ASP A 5 -1.88 16.22 1.06
C ASP A 5 -1.26 14.92 1.61
N PRO A 6 -0.20 14.99 2.44
CA PRO A 6 0.51 13.81 2.91
C PRO A 6 -0.37 12.88 3.75
N PHE A 7 -1.49 13.39 4.27
CA PHE A 7 -2.46 12.68 5.09
C PHE A 7 -3.68 12.17 4.32
N LYS A 8 -3.78 12.42 3.00
CA LYS A 8 -4.92 11.93 2.22
C LYS A 8 -4.90 10.41 2.22
N GLU A 9 -5.99 9.82 2.74
CA GLU A 9 -6.16 8.38 2.73
C GLU A 9 -6.40 7.88 1.30
N PRO A 10 -5.71 6.83 0.86
CA PRO A 10 -5.97 6.20 -0.43
C PRO A 10 -7.32 5.50 -0.43
N GLU A 11 -7.91 5.35 -1.60
CA GLU A 11 -9.19 4.68 -1.77
C GLU A 11 -9.02 3.15 -1.70
N MET A 12 -9.81 2.48 -0.86
CA MET A 12 -9.90 1.02 -0.85
C MET A 12 -10.65 0.53 -2.09
N LYS A 13 -9.93 -0.13 -3.00
CA LYS A 13 -10.51 -0.66 -4.26
C LYS A 13 -11.20 -2.02 -4.12
N MET A 14 -11.07 -2.69 -2.98
CA MET A 14 -11.64 -4.02 -2.74
C MET A 14 -12.51 -4.02 -1.49
N THR A 15 -13.66 -4.69 -1.55
CA THR A 15 -14.55 -4.87 -0.39
C THR A 15 -14.07 -5.99 0.52
N GLN A 16 -14.46 -5.96 1.80
CA GLN A 16 -14.10 -7.00 2.77
C GLN A 16 -14.59 -8.39 2.36
N ARG A 17 -15.78 -8.49 1.76
CA ARG A 17 -16.35 -9.75 1.25
C ARG A 17 -15.47 -10.34 0.15
N GLN A 18 -15.01 -9.50 -0.79
CA GLN A 18 -14.11 -9.93 -1.86
C GLN A 18 -12.75 -10.39 -1.33
N LEU A 19 -12.17 -9.70 -0.33
CA LEU A 19 -10.90 -10.13 0.29
C LEU A 19 -11.02 -11.52 0.95
N ALA A 20 -12.18 -11.82 1.54
CA ALA A 20 -12.47 -13.13 2.10
C ALA A 20 -12.65 -14.21 1.02
N GLU A 21 -13.36 -13.87 -0.07
CA GLU A 21 -13.58 -14.76 -1.22
C GLU A 21 -12.27 -15.21 -1.88
N TYR A 22 -11.34 -14.27 -2.08
CA TYR A 22 -9.99 -14.56 -2.59
C TYR A 22 -9.03 -15.13 -1.55
N ARG A 23 -9.50 -15.40 -0.32
CA ARG A 23 -8.72 -15.96 0.80
C ARG A 23 -7.43 -15.18 1.07
N ILE A 24 -7.48 -13.85 0.97
CA ILE A 24 -6.32 -13.00 1.21
C ILE A 24 -6.01 -13.01 2.73
N PRO A 25 -4.77 -13.32 3.15
CA PRO A 25 -4.36 -13.30 4.56
C PRO A 25 -4.51 -11.92 5.17
N LEU A 26 -4.85 -11.84 6.47
CA LEU A 26 -5.10 -10.57 7.17
C LEU A 26 -3.92 -9.60 7.09
N GLU A 27 -2.70 -10.11 7.09
CA GLU A 27 -1.45 -9.34 7.08
C GLU A 27 -1.28 -8.47 5.83
N VAL A 28 -1.90 -8.87 4.71
CA VAL A 28 -1.77 -8.22 3.40
C VAL A 28 -3.10 -7.60 2.92
N ARG A 29 -4.06 -7.40 3.82
CA ARG A 29 -5.34 -6.72 3.52
C ARG A 29 -5.20 -5.20 3.65
N ASP A 30 -4.32 -4.63 2.83
CA ASP A 30 -4.11 -3.19 2.72
C ASP A 30 -4.77 -2.61 1.45
N TYR A 31 -4.52 -1.32 1.21
CA TYR A 31 -4.98 -0.61 0.01
C TYR A 31 -4.47 -1.23 -1.30
N CYS A 32 -3.38 -2.00 -1.26
CA CYS A 32 -2.76 -2.64 -2.41
C CYS A 32 -3.26 -4.08 -2.66
N ALA A 33 -4.11 -4.63 -1.79
CA ALA A 33 -4.61 -6.00 -1.88
C ALA A 33 -5.32 -6.35 -3.21
N HIS A 34 -5.89 -5.36 -3.89
CA HIS A 34 -6.52 -5.52 -5.20
C HIS A 34 -5.54 -6.00 -6.29
N LEU A 35 -4.24 -5.68 -6.18
CA LEU A 35 -3.19 -6.12 -7.10
C LEU A 35 -2.67 -7.53 -6.79
N LEU A 36 -2.91 -8.03 -5.57
CA LEU A 36 -2.49 -9.36 -5.17
C LEU A 36 -3.33 -10.45 -5.83
N VAL A 37 -4.60 -10.16 -6.13
CA VAL A 37 -5.52 -11.08 -6.83
C VAL A 37 -5.00 -11.47 -8.23
N PRO A 38 -4.70 -10.53 -9.16
CA PRO A 38 -4.15 -10.88 -10.47
C PRO A 38 -2.77 -11.52 -10.37
N LEU A 39 -1.92 -11.09 -9.43
CA LEU A 39 -0.61 -11.71 -9.20
C LEU A 39 -0.73 -13.18 -8.78
N ASN A 40 -1.62 -13.48 -7.84
CA ASN A 40 -1.86 -14.86 -7.41
C ASN A 40 -2.44 -15.71 -8.53
N ARG A 41 -3.35 -15.17 -9.34
CA ARG A 41 -3.87 -15.85 -10.53
C ARG A 41 -2.74 -16.22 -11.49
N CYS A 42 -1.89 -15.25 -11.86
CA CYS A 42 -0.73 -15.50 -12.74
C CYS A 42 0.20 -16.57 -12.16
N ARG A 43 0.45 -16.54 -10.84
CA ARG A 43 1.28 -17.53 -10.14
C ARG A 43 0.70 -18.94 -10.21
N TYR A 44 -0.61 -19.10 -10.00
CA TYR A 44 -1.25 -20.41 -10.12
C TYR A 44 -1.20 -20.93 -11.56
N ASP A 45 -1.50 -20.08 -12.54
CA ASP A 45 -1.52 -20.46 -13.96
C ASP A 45 -0.13 -20.86 -14.49
N ASN A 46 0.94 -20.27 -13.95
CA ASN A 46 2.32 -20.50 -14.36
C ASN A 46 3.14 -21.31 -13.34
N PHE A 47 2.53 -22.07 -12.43
CA PHE A 47 3.22 -22.90 -11.44
C PHE A 47 4.31 -22.16 -10.63
N PHE A 48 4.05 -20.89 -10.30
CA PHE A 48 4.93 -20.04 -9.50
C PHE A 48 6.33 -19.80 -10.09
N LEU A 49 6.47 -19.90 -11.42
CA LEU A 49 7.72 -19.57 -12.10
C LEU A 49 8.12 -18.11 -11.86
N ALA A 50 9.37 -17.90 -11.44
CA ALA A 50 9.85 -16.58 -10.99
C ALA A 50 9.89 -15.50 -12.10
N TRP A 51 9.86 -15.91 -13.37
CA TRP A 51 10.05 -15.01 -14.52
C TRP A 51 8.77 -14.65 -15.28
N THR A 52 7.65 -15.36 -15.06
CA THR A 52 6.43 -15.24 -15.89
C THR A 52 5.43 -14.19 -15.41
N CYS A 53 5.54 -13.69 -14.17
CA CYS A 53 4.60 -12.73 -13.57
C CYS A 53 5.30 -11.46 -13.05
N LYS A 54 6.34 -10.98 -13.77
CA LYS A 54 7.18 -9.87 -13.32
C LYS A 54 6.43 -8.55 -13.26
N HIS A 55 5.52 -8.31 -14.20
CA HIS A 55 4.79 -7.05 -14.29
C HIS A 55 3.81 -6.91 -13.12
N GLU A 56 2.97 -7.92 -12.89
CA GLU A 56 2.01 -7.96 -11.79
C GLU A 56 2.71 -7.89 -10.43
N LYS A 57 3.88 -8.54 -10.32
CA LYS A 57 4.72 -8.45 -9.13
C LYS A 57 5.22 -7.02 -8.91
N HIS A 58 5.77 -6.40 -9.94
CA HIS A 58 6.30 -5.04 -9.85
C HIS A 58 5.21 -4.02 -9.51
N GLU A 59 4.02 -4.13 -10.11
CA GLU A 59 2.88 -3.25 -9.80
C GLU A 59 2.46 -3.35 -8.33
N TYR A 60 2.39 -4.58 -7.79
CA TYR A 60 2.10 -4.80 -6.38
C TYR A 60 3.19 -4.19 -5.48
N GLU A 61 4.47 -4.42 -5.79
CA GLU A 61 5.61 -3.90 -5.02
C GLU A 61 5.68 -2.36 -5.07
N LEU A 62 5.39 -1.76 -6.23
CA LEU A 62 5.34 -0.31 -6.40
C LEU A 62 4.23 0.31 -5.54
N CYS A 63 3.04 -0.30 -5.54
CA CYS A 63 1.94 0.15 -4.69
C CYS A 63 2.34 0.12 -3.21
N GLN A 64 2.93 -0.98 -2.75
CA GLN A 64 3.39 -1.14 -1.37
C GLN A 64 4.47 -0.11 -1.00
N HIS A 65 5.40 0.14 -1.92
CA HIS A 65 6.44 1.15 -1.73
C HIS A 65 5.83 2.54 -1.58
N ASN A 66 4.87 2.90 -2.43
CA ASN A 66 4.20 4.20 -2.37
C ASN A 66 3.40 4.37 -1.07
N ASP A 67 2.71 3.33 -0.60
CA ASP A 67 2.02 3.33 0.69
C ASP A 67 2.98 3.50 1.86
N PHE A 68 4.12 2.80 1.83
CA PHE A 68 5.17 2.94 2.83
C PHE A 68 5.72 4.38 2.85
N MET A 69 6.04 4.94 1.69
CA MET A 69 6.55 6.31 1.58
C MET A 69 5.52 7.35 2.07
N ARG A 70 4.22 7.13 1.80
CA ARG A 70 3.14 7.95 2.40
C ARG A 70 3.20 7.92 3.92
N ARG A 71 3.29 6.72 4.53
CA ARG A 71 3.38 6.56 5.99
C ARG A 71 4.64 7.20 6.58
N VAL A 72 5.78 7.11 5.89
CA VAL A 72 7.02 7.78 6.30
C VAL A 72 6.84 9.31 6.29
N ASN A 73 6.23 9.86 5.25
CA ASN A 73 5.99 11.30 5.15
C ASN A 73 4.99 11.79 6.21
N MET A 74 3.91 11.04 6.47
CA MET A 74 2.99 11.34 7.59
C MET A 74 3.71 11.39 8.94
N LYS A 75 4.63 10.44 9.20
CA LYS A 75 5.42 10.42 10.44
C LYS A 75 6.39 11.62 10.53
N LYS A 76 7.00 12.01 9.42
CA LYS A 76 7.89 13.19 9.35
C LYS A 76 7.12 14.48 9.65
N GLU A 77 5.97 14.68 9.03
CA GLU A 77 5.13 15.87 9.26
C GLU A 77 4.59 15.90 10.68
N LYS A 78 4.12 14.76 11.23
CA LYS A 78 3.71 14.69 12.64
C LYS A 78 4.84 15.12 13.58
N LYS A 79 6.06 14.62 13.36
CA LYS A 79 7.24 15.00 14.17
C LYS A 79 7.60 16.48 14.02
N ARG A 80 7.40 17.07 12.84
CA ARG A 80 7.59 18.50 12.60
C ARG A 80 6.59 19.35 13.40
N LEU A 81 5.32 18.96 13.37
CA LEU A 81 4.26 19.62 14.14
C LEU A 81 4.50 19.51 15.65
N GLU A 82 4.91 18.33 16.15
CA GLU A 82 5.28 18.14 17.56
C GLU A 82 6.44 19.06 17.98
N ARG A 83 7.46 19.21 17.13
CA ARG A 83 8.59 20.12 17.37
C ARG A 83 8.19 21.59 17.33
N GLN A 84 7.19 21.96 16.52
CA GLN A 84 6.66 23.32 16.48
C GLN A 84 5.86 23.61 17.76
N LYS A 85 4.95 22.72 18.15
CA LYS A 85 4.20 22.84 19.42
C LYS A 85 5.14 22.98 20.62
N ALA A 86 6.19 22.15 20.71
CA ALA A 86 7.17 22.24 21.77
C ALA A 86 7.99 23.55 21.77
N ARG A 87 8.09 24.25 20.63
CA ARG A 87 8.68 25.60 20.56
C ARG A 87 7.69 26.68 20.92
N ASP A 88 6.41 26.51 20.56
CA ASP A 88 5.34 27.48 20.80
C ASP A 88 4.86 27.45 22.27
N GLU A 89 5.06 26.32 22.97
CA GLU A 89 4.80 26.15 24.41
C GLU A 89 5.93 26.72 25.31
N LEU A 90 7.02 27.22 24.72
CA LEU A 90 8.13 27.87 25.43
C LEU A 90 7.92 29.39 25.50
#